data_AF-A0A1G2X8U1-F1
#
_entry.id   AF-A0A1G2X8U1-F1
#
_cell.length_a   1.000
_cell.length_b   1.000
_cell.length_c   1.000
_cell.angle_alpha   90.00
_cell.angle_beta   90.00
_cell.angle_gamma   90.00
#
_symmetry.space_group_name_H-M   'P 1'
#
loop_
_entity.id
_entity.type
_entity.pdbx_description
1 polymer ?
#
loop_
_entity_poly.entity_id
_entity_poly.type
_entity_poly.pdbx_seq_one_letter_code
_entity_poly.pdbx_strand_id
1 'polypeptide(L)'
;MSTIAEVKIWGSTIGAVVLEDGQRIASFQYDSDFAQSGIEVSPLMMPLSDRVYSFPSLAQESFHGLPGLLADSLPDRFGNALIDAWLARQGRDSNSFNAVERLCYTGSRGMGVLEFVPATGPQPTHDSLLHVDRLVKLASEILTHRDSLQIDLTEEVNAEAMSDILRVGTSAGGARAKAVIAWNPKTNEIRSGQINADDGFEHWLIKFDGVSNNRDKELADPKGYGIIEYAYSKMATDCGITMSDCRLLEEGGRRHFMTRRFDRLAQGGKLHMQSLAALAHLDFNQPGANSYEQAFDAMRRLDLSALATAEMYRRM
;
A
#
# COMPACT_ATOMS: atom_id res chain seq x y z
N MET A 1 13.80 11.46 20.61
CA MET A 1 13.24 12.67 19.97
C MET A 1 11.86 12.34 19.44
N SER A 2 10.88 13.23 19.61
CA SER A 2 9.56 13.05 19.01
C SER A 2 9.65 13.07 17.48
N THR A 3 8.83 12.25 16.82
CA THR A 3 8.75 12.19 15.35
C THR A 3 7.43 12.82 14.92
N ILE A 4 7.48 13.74 13.96
CA ILE A 4 6.32 14.41 13.40
C ILE A 4 6.25 14.20 11.89
N ALA A 5 5.05 14.01 11.38
CA ALA A 5 4.77 14.07 9.96
C ALA A 5 3.53 14.92 9.70
N GLU A 6 3.64 15.81 8.71
CA GLU A 6 2.51 16.51 8.12
C GLU A 6 1.80 15.55 7.16
N VAL A 7 0.46 15.54 7.21
CA VAL A 7 -0.40 14.72 6.36
C VAL A 7 -1.06 15.60 5.31
N LYS A 8 -0.93 15.23 4.03
CA LYS A 8 -1.45 15.99 2.89
C LYS A 8 -2.42 15.18 2.05
N ILE A 9 -3.34 15.89 1.41
CA ILE A 9 -4.25 15.41 0.37
C ILE A 9 -4.26 16.44 -0.75
N TRP A 10 -4.04 16.00 -2.01
CA TRP A 10 -4.02 16.88 -3.18
C TRP A 10 -3.15 18.14 -3.02
N GLY A 11 -2.00 18.00 -2.35
CA GLY A 11 -1.08 19.10 -2.06
C GLY A 11 -1.47 20.02 -0.90
N SER A 12 -2.68 19.85 -0.33
CA SER A 12 -3.15 20.61 0.83
C SER A 12 -2.90 19.85 2.12
N THR A 13 -2.47 20.57 3.16
CA THR A 13 -2.28 20.03 4.50
C THR A 13 -3.63 19.75 5.14
N ILE A 14 -3.82 18.51 5.61
CA ILE A 14 -5.04 18.11 6.30
C ILE A 14 -4.84 18.00 7.81
N GLY A 15 -3.60 17.94 8.29
CA GLY A 15 -3.28 17.75 9.69
C GLY A 15 -1.85 17.26 9.90
N ALA A 16 -1.55 16.89 11.13
CA ALA A 16 -0.25 16.36 11.52
C ALA A 16 -0.41 15.16 12.46
N VAL A 17 0.54 14.23 12.35
CA VAL A 17 0.70 13.10 13.26
C VAL A 17 2.01 13.24 14.02
N VAL A 18 1.94 13.02 15.34
CA VAL A 18 3.10 13.10 16.24
C VAL A 18 3.19 11.81 17.05
N LEU A 19 4.40 11.25 17.09
CA LEU A 19 4.79 10.20 18.03
C LEU A 19 5.81 10.79 19.01
N GLU A 20 5.38 10.97 20.25
CA GLU A 20 6.23 11.47 21.33
C GLU A 20 7.35 10.47 21.67
N ASP A 21 8.45 11.00 22.21
CA ASP A 21 9.62 10.17 22.53
C ASP A 21 9.28 9.09 23.57
N GLY A 22 9.66 7.85 23.27
CA GLY A 22 9.35 6.68 24.12
C GLY A 22 7.87 6.24 24.11
N GLN A 23 6.98 6.92 23.38
CA GLN A 23 5.59 6.49 23.23
C GLN A 23 5.44 5.49 22.08
N ARG A 24 4.39 4.67 22.17
CA ARG A 24 4.00 3.72 21.11
C ARG A 24 2.76 4.14 20.34
N ILE A 25 1.99 5.08 20.89
CA ILE A 25 0.72 5.54 20.32
C ILE A 25 0.93 6.95 19.79
N ALA A 26 0.66 7.14 18.51
CA ALA A 26 0.72 8.44 17.88
C ALA A 26 -0.60 9.20 18.11
N SER A 27 -0.49 10.52 18.09
CA SER A 27 -1.63 11.43 18.11
C SER A 27 -1.73 12.14 16.77
N PHE A 28 -2.95 12.26 16.24
CA PHE A 28 -3.23 12.99 15.01
C PHE A 28 -4.19 14.14 15.30
N GLN A 29 -3.98 15.29 14.67
CA GLN A 29 -4.93 16.40 14.71
C GLN A 29 -5.12 16.93 13.30
N TYR A 30 -6.38 17.21 12.94
CA TYR A 30 -6.67 17.90 11.68
C TYR A 30 -6.14 19.34 11.76
N ASP A 31 -5.75 19.86 10.61
CA ASP A 31 -5.52 21.29 10.43
C ASP A 31 -6.84 22.05 10.62
N SER A 32 -6.79 23.24 11.24
CA SER A 32 -7.99 24.00 11.59
C SER A 32 -8.83 24.40 10.37
N ASP A 33 -8.18 24.71 9.25
CA ASP A 33 -8.86 25.09 8.01
C ASP A 33 -9.47 23.84 7.36
N PHE A 34 -8.75 22.71 7.40
CA PHE A 34 -9.25 21.44 6.89
C PHE A 34 -10.43 20.90 7.71
N ALA A 35 -10.42 21.05 9.03
CA ALA A 35 -11.52 20.65 9.92
C ALA A 35 -12.84 21.37 9.58
N GLN A 36 -12.77 22.53 8.92
CA GLN A 36 -13.93 23.31 8.48
C GLN A 36 -14.31 23.07 7.01
N SER A 37 -13.56 22.22 6.30
CA SER A 37 -13.75 22.00 4.85
C SER A 37 -15.02 21.23 4.49
N GLY A 38 -15.56 20.44 5.42
CA GLY A 38 -16.66 19.49 5.17
C GLY A 38 -16.23 18.23 4.39
N ILE A 39 -14.93 18.05 4.12
CA ILE A 39 -14.39 16.87 3.42
C ILE A 39 -14.04 15.79 4.46
N GLU A 40 -14.95 14.85 4.67
CA GLU A 40 -14.77 13.74 5.60
C GLU A 40 -13.83 12.65 5.05
N VAL A 41 -12.61 12.58 5.58
CA VAL A 41 -11.61 11.58 5.16
C VAL A 41 -11.68 10.26 5.93
N SER A 42 -12.26 10.25 7.14
CA SER A 42 -12.48 9.03 7.94
C SER A 42 -13.69 9.23 8.86
N PRO A 43 -14.91 9.40 8.29
CA PRO A 43 -16.09 9.88 9.02
C PRO A 43 -16.55 8.99 10.18
N LEU A 44 -16.24 7.69 10.15
CA LEU A 44 -16.73 6.76 11.17
C LEU A 44 -15.95 6.83 12.48
N MET A 45 -14.64 7.08 12.41
CA MET A 45 -13.73 7.01 13.55
C MET A 45 -13.00 8.31 13.82
N MET A 46 -12.81 9.15 12.80
CA MET A 46 -12.12 10.42 12.90
C MET A 46 -12.90 11.51 12.13
N PRO A 47 -14.15 11.82 12.52
CA PRO A 47 -14.91 12.89 11.88
C PRO A 47 -14.19 14.25 11.99
N LEU A 48 -14.50 15.21 11.13
CA LEU A 48 -13.84 16.52 11.18
C LEU A 48 -14.05 17.20 12.54
N SER A 49 -12.95 17.64 13.16
CA SER A 49 -12.93 18.17 14.52
C SER A 49 -11.57 18.77 14.85
N ASP A 50 -11.54 19.81 15.69
CA ASP A 50 -10.31 20.37 16.25
C ASP A 50 -9.68 19.50 17.37
N ARG A 51 -10.28 18.34 17.67
CA ARG A 51 -9.78 17.44 18.72
C ARG A 51 -8.51 16.70 18.28
N VAL A 52 -7.70 16.32 19.26
CA VAL A 52 -6.61 15.36 19.06
C VAL A 52 -7.18 13.94 19.07
N TYR A 53 -6.90 13.20 18.01
CA TYR A 53 -7.24 11.78 17.86
C TYR A 53 -6.09 10.90 18.31
N SER A 54 -6.39 9.98 19.24
CA SER A 54 -5.48 8.94 19.70
C SER A 54 -6.29 7.70 20.05
N PHE A 55 -5.80 6.52 19.67
CA PHE A 55 -6.54 5.27 19.82
C PHE A 55 -5.68 4.18 20.49
N PRO A 56 -5.42 4.30 21.81
CA PRO A 56 -4.55 3.38 22.54
C PRO A 56 -5.10 1.94 22.64
N SER A 57 -6.38 1.74 22.35
CA SER A 57 -7.03 0.43 22.38
C SER A 57 -6.91 -0.36 21.07
N LEU A 58 -6.38 0.24 19.99
CA LEU A 58 -6.19 -0.48 18.73
C LEU A 58 -5.06 -1.51 18.86
N ALA A 59 -5.22 -2.64 18.16
CA ALA A 59 -4.22 -3.68 18.14
C ALA A 59 -2.90 -3.16 17.55
N GLN A 60 -1.83 -3.21 18.36
CA GLN A 60 -0.51 -2.70 17.96
C GLN A 60 0.01 -3.39 16.69
N GLU A 61 -0.24 -4.68 16.53
CA GLU A 61 0.23 -5.47 15.38
C GLU A 61 -0.44 -5.06 14.06
N SER A 62 -1.65 -4.53 14.12
CA SER A 62 -2.46 -4.20 12.94
C SER A 62 -2.38 -2.72 12.58
N PHE A 63 -2.29 -1.86 13.59
CA PHE A 63 -2.36 -0.41 13.42
C PHE A 63 -1.03 0.29 13.73
N HIS A 64 -0.04 -0.41 14.29
CA HIS A 64 1.26 0.14 14.66
C HIS A 64 1.18 1.41 15.55
N GLY A 65 0.13 1.50 16.37
CA GLY A 65 -0.11 2.65 17.25
C GLY A 65 -0.60 3.91 16.53
N LEU A 66 -0.98 3.81 15.25
CA LEU A 66 -1.58 4.88 14.47
C LEU A 66 -3.12 4.77 14.46
N PRO A 67 -3.84 5.88 14.23
CA PRO A 67 -5.23 5.82 13.80
C PRO A 67 -5.39 5.03 12.49
N GLY A 68 -6.55 4.39 12.29
CA GLY A 68 -6.81 3.55 11.10
C GLY A 68 -6.58 4.28 9.78
N LEU A 69 -6.96 5.55 9.68
CA LEU A 69 -6.72 6.41 8.51
C LEU A 69 -5.25 6.42 8.07
N LEU A 70 -4.32 6.53 9.02
CA LEU A 70 -2.90 6.61 8.71
C LEU A 70 -2.28 5.21 8.60
N ALA A 71 -2.74 4.27 9.43
CA ALA A 71 -2.29 2.88 9.40
C ALA A 71 -2.53 2.22 8.02
N ASP A 72 -3.59 2.62 7.30
CA ASP A 72 -3.90 2.10 5.97
C ASP A 72 -2.87 2.44 4.90
N SER A 73 -2.03 3.45 5.16
CA SER A 73 -0.91 3.83 4.29
C SER A 73 0.38 3.06 4.62
N LEU A 74 0.39 2.25 5.68
CA LEU A 74 1.59 1.53 6.06
C LEU A 74 1.92 0.43 5.04
N PRO A 75 3.23 0.20 4.80
CA PRO A 75 3.65 -0.89 3.95
C PRO A 75 3.25 -2.24 4.53
N ASP A 76 3.05 -3.17 3.61
CA ASP A 76 2.60 -4.51 3.94
C ASP A 76 3.76 -5.42 4.39
N ARG A 77 3.56 -6.74 4.50
CA ARG A 77 4.65 -7.63 4.96
C ARG A 77 5.87 -7.57 4.04
N PHE A 78 5.66 -7.54 2.73
CA PHE A 78 6.75 -7.45 1.75
C PHE A 78 7.39 -6.06 1.78
N GLY A 79 6.59 -5.01 1.96
CA GLY A 79 7.10 -3.65 2.11
C GLY A 79 7.89 -3.38 3.37
N ASN A 80 7.53 -4.00 4.49
CA ASN A 80 8.35 -3.94 5.69
C ASN A 80 9.71 -4.63 5.45
N ALA A 81 9.76 -5.78 4.77
CA ALA A 81 11.03 -6.43 4.44
C ALA A 81 11.93 -5.56 3.53
N LEU A 82 11.33 -4.79 2.61
CA LEU A 82 12.06 -3.81 1.79
C LEU A 82 12.60 -2.64 2.63
N ILE A 83 11.81 -2.14 3.58
CA ILE A 83 12.27 -1.10 4.52
C ILE A 83 13.44 -1.62 5.34
N ASP A 84 13.36 -2.84 5.87
CA ASP A 84 14.42 -3.42 6.69
C ASP A 84 15.72 -3.55 5.89
N ALA A 85 15.65 -3.99 4.63
CA ALA A 85 16.80 -4.02 3.73
C ALA A 85 17.37 -2.62 3.44
N TRP A 86 16.52 -1.59 3.28
CA TRP A 86 16.94 -0.21 3.09
C TRP A 86 17.59 0.41 4.34
N LEU A 87 17.07 0.10 5.53
CA LEU A 87 17.63 0.54 6.81
C LEU A 87 19.00 -0.11 7.07
N ALA A 88 19.13 -1.41 6.82
CA ALA A 88 20.38 -2.14 6.99
C ALA A 88 21.53 -1.52 6.16
N ARG A 89 21.26 -1.06 4.93
CA ARG A 89 22.25 -0.38 4.08
C ARG A 89 22.70 0.98 4.62
N GLN A 90 21.89 1.61 5.45
CA GLN A 90 22.25 2.85 6.16
C GLN A 90 22.90 2.58 7.51
N GLY A 91 23.16 1.31 7.86
CA GLY A 91 23.65 0.92 9.17
C GLY A 91 22.65 1.18 10.30
N ARG A 92 21.35 1.25 9.98
CA ARG A 92 20.28 1.56 10.93
C ARG A 92 19.49 0.31 11.29
N ASP A 93 19.20 0.14 12.58
CA ASP A 93 18.39 -0.98 13.09
C ASP A 93 16.90 -0.80 12.72
N SER A 94 16.29 -1.85 12.17
CA SER A 94 14.85 -1.96 11.90
C SER A 94 13.95 -1.62 13.11
N ASN A 95 14.38 -1.97 14.33
CA ASN A 95 13.64 -1.70 15.56
C ASN A 95 13.63 -0.21 15.93
N SER A 96 14.57 0.57 15.40
CA SER A 96 14.62 2.02 15.60
C SER A 96 13.62 2.78 14.72
N PHE A 97 12.93 2.10 13.79
CA PHE A 97 12.11 2.73 12.77
C PHE A 97 10.63 2.72 13.14
N ASN A 98 10.16 3.87 13.63
CA ASN A 98 8.83 3.99 14.21
C ASN A 98 7.72 4.18 13.16
N ALA A 99 6.46 4.13 13.61
CA ALA A 99 5.31 4.18 12.72
C ALA A 99 5.21 5.49 11.92
N VAL A 100 5.54 6.63 12.51
CA VAL A 100 5.53 7.93 11.81
C VAL A 100 6.66 8.00 10.78
N GLU A 101 7.84 7.46 11.10
CA GLU A 101 8.91 7.35 10.10
C GLU A 101 8.55 6.42 8.94
N ARG A 102 7.78 5.35 9.18
CA ARG A 102 7.22 4.49 8.12
C ARG A 102 6.26 5.25 7.20
N LEU A 103 5.46 6.15 7.74
CA LEU A 103 4.64 7.07 6.95
C LEU A 103 5.53 7.99 6.10
N CYS A 104 6.55 8.62 6.69
CA CYS A 104 7.53 9.47 5.98
C CYS A 104 8.30 8.71 4.88
N TYR A 105 8.64 7.44 5.11
CA TYR A 105 9.25 6.59 4.09
C TYR A 105 8.28 6.32 2.94
N THR A 106 7.02 6.07 3.25
CA THR A 106 5.97 5.92 2.23
C THR A 106 5.81 7.21 1.44
N GLY A 107 5.82 8.36 2.10
CA GLY A 107 5.78 9.68 1.48
C GLY A 107 4.53 9.83 0.61
N SER A 108 4.71 10.17 -0.67
CA SER A 108 3.63 10.32 -1.66
C SER A 108 3.29 9.03 -2.42
N ARG A 109 3.91 7.90 -2.06
CA ARG A 109 3.92 6.66 -2.85
C ARG A 109 2.78 5.71 -2.47
N GLY A 110 2.03 6.04 -1.42
CA GLY A 110 0.91 5.29 -0.85
C GLY A 110 -0.22 4.93 -1.83
N MET A 111 -1.06 3.98 -1.41
CA MET A 111 -2.41 3.83 -1.98
C MET A 111 -3.29 5.00 -1.53
N GLY A 112 -4.27 5.34 -2.36
CA GLY A 112 -5.14 6.49 -2.14
C GLY A 112 -4.42 7.82 -2.35
N VAL A 113 -4.85 8.81 -1.58
CA VAL A 113 -4.49 10.23 -1.75
C VAL A 113 -3.55 10.76 -0.66
N LEU A 114 -3.42 10.05 0.47
CA LEU A 114 -2.61 10.51 1.58
C LEU A 114 -1.13 10.58 1.21
N GLU A 115 -0.50 11.68 1.60
CA GLU A 115 0.94 11.90 1.48
C GLU A 115 1.51 12.38 2.81
N PHE A 116 2.76 12.02 3.09
CA PHE A 116 3.41 12.29 4.37
C PHE A 116 4.70 13.09 4.17
N VAL A 117 4.88 14.14 4.95
CA VAL A 117 6.02 15.06 4.87
C VAL A 117 6.70 15.17 6.23
N PRO A 118 8.05 15.06 6.33
CA PRO A 118 9.01 14.97 5.23
C PRO A 118 9.05 13.59 4.58
N ALA A 119 9.18 13.55 3.24
CA ALA A 119 9.38 12.30 2.53
C ALA A 119 10.84 11.85 2.67
N THR A 120 11.08 10.75 3.37
CA THR A 120 12.43 10.20 3.64
C THR A 120 12.78 8.98 2.78
N GLY A 121 11.78 8.44 2.07
CA GLY A 121 11.96 7.30 1.19
C GLY A 121 12.74 7.63 -0.10
N PRO A 122 13.07 6.59 -0.90
CA PRO A 122 13.71 6.74 -2.19
C PRO A 122 12.90 7.65 -3.11
N GLN A 123 13.57 8.61 -3.77
CA GLN A 123 12.95 9.51 -4.73
C GLN A 123 12.76 8.82 -6.09
N PRO A 124 11.61 9.01 -6.75
CA PRO A 124 11.39 8.50 -8.10
C PRO A 124 12.30 9.22 -9.10
N THR A 125 12.82 8.48 -10.07
CA THR A 125 13.53 9.02 -11.25
C THR A 125 12.61 8.91 -12.46
N HIS A 126 12.50 9.98 -13.26
CA HIS A 126 11.49 10.08 -14.31
C HIS A 126 11.67 9.11 -15.51
N ASP A 127 12.88 8.57 -15.73
CA ASP A 127 13.22 7.91 -17.01
C ASP A 127 13.73 6.46 -16.91
N SER A 128 13.66 5.79 -15.75
CA SER A 128 14.14 4.41 -15.67
C SER A 128 13.08 3.39 -16.10
N LEU A 129 13.34 2.72 -17.21
CA LEU A 129 12.62 1.50 -17.61
C LEU A 129 12.85 0.42 -16.55
N LEU A 130 11.77 -0.26 -16.17
CA LEU A 130 11.82 -1.33 -15.19
C LEU A 130 11.87 -2.70 -15.87
N HIS A 131 12.86 -3.49 -15.48
CA HIS A 131 13.02 -4.87 -15.87
C HIS A 131 12.32 -5.79 -14.87
N VAL A 132 11.19 -6.39 -15.27
CA VAL A 132 10.35 -7.22 -14.39
C VAL A 132 11.11 -8.43 -13.85
N ASP A 133 11.96 -9.05 -14.67
CA ASP A 133 12.83 -10.16 -14.27
C ASP A 133 13.75 -9.79 -13.10
N ARG A 134 14.31 -8.57 -13.11
CA ARG A 134 15.14 -8.04 -12.00
C ARG A 134 14.31 -7.85 -10.74
N LEU A 135 13.09 -7.30 -10.86
CA LEU A 135 12.18 -7.11 -9.72
C LEU A 135 11.78 -8.44 -9.08
N VAL A 136 11.49 -9.46 -9.89
CA VAL A 136 11.15 -10.81 -9.42
C VAL A 136 12.33 -11.47 -8.70
N LYS A 137 13.53 -11.39 -9.29
CA LYS A 137 14.76 -11.94 -8.71
C LYS A 137 15.02 -11.30 -7.34
N LEU A 138 14.94 -9.98 -7.26
CA LEU A 138 15.21 -9.26 -6.02
C LEU A 138 14.13 -9.49 -4.96
N ALA A 139 12.84 -9.52 -5.35
CA ALA A 139 11.77 -9.89 -4.43
C ALA A 139 11.99 -11.29 -3.83
N SER A 140 12.49 -12.22 -4.63
CA SER A 140 12.83 -13.58 -4.20
C SER A 140 13.99 -13.60 -3.20
N GLU A 141 15.04 -12.82 -3.45
CA GLU A 141 16.20 -12.69 -2.55
C GLU A 141 15.79 -12.10 -1.19
N ILE A 142 15.04 -11.00 -1.18
CA ILE A 142 14.57 -10.33 0.04
C ILE A 142 13.69 -11.27 0.89
N LEU A 143 12.77 -11.98 0.25
CA LEU A 143 11.87 -12.91 0.96
C LEU A 143 12.59 -14.18 1.46
N THR A 144 13.66 -14.59 0.80
CA THR A 144 14.45 -15.76 1.18
C THR A 144 15.42 -15.45 2.32
N HIS A 145 16.02 -14.26 2.34
CA HIS A 145 17.03 -13.87 3.34
C HIS A 145 16.48 -13.03 4.51
N ARG A 146 15.16 -13.02 4.70
CA ARG A 146 14.49 -12.21 5.73
C ARG A 146 15.00 -12.46 7.15
N ASP A 147 15.44 -13.69 7.45
CA ASP A 147 15.91 -14.09 8.78
C ASP A 147 17.43 -13.93 8.98
N SER A 148 18.16 -13.53 7.93
CA SER A 148 19.63 -13.51 7.93
C SER A 148 20.19 -12.35 7.11
N LEU A 149 19.67 -11.13 7.29
CA LEU A 149 20.02 -9.91 6.55
C LEU A 149 21.47 -9.43 6.81
N GLN A 150 22.47 -10.28 6.60
CA GLN A 150 23.76 -9.94 6.02
C GLN A 150 23.64 -10.21 4.52
N ILE A 151 22.91 -9.36 3.80
CA ILE A 151 22.97 -9.42 2.34
C ILE A 151 24.31 -8.80 1.93
N ASP A 152 25.24 -9.61 1.41
CA ASP A 152 26.42 -9.14 0.68
C ASP A 152 25.95 -8.45 -0.62
N LEU A 153 25.44 -7.22 -0.50
CA LEU A 153 25.02 -6.35 -1.60
C LEU A 153 26.23 -5.62 -2.23
N THR A 154 27.40 -6.27 -2.28
CA THR A 154 28.67 -5.67 -2.70
C THR A 154 28.83 -5.60 -4.22
N GLU A 155 27.99 -6.28 -5.00
CA GLU A 155 27.99 -6.17 -6.46
C GLU A 155 27.15 -4.97 -6.96
N GLU A 156 27.74 -4.14 -7.83
CA GLU A 156 27.10 -2.94 -8.42
C GLU A 156 25.75 -3.24 -9.10
N VAL A 157 25.60 -4.42 -9.70
CA VAL A 157 24.37 -4.88 -10.37
C VAL A 157 23.20 -5.03 -9.37
N ASN A 158 23.50 -5.38 -8.12
CA ASN A 158 22.49 -5.50 -7.06
C ASN A 158 22.12 -4.12 -6.49
N ALA A 159 22.98 -3.10 -6.62
CA ALA A 159 22.68 -1.75 -6.14
C ALA A 159 21.64 -1.05 -7.03
N GLU A 160 21.74 -1.16 -8.36
CA GLU A 160 20.79 -0.56 -9.29
C GLU A 160 19.41 -1.25 -9.20
N ALA A 161 19.36 -2.59 -9.27
CA ALA A 161 18.11 -3.35 -9.13
C ALA A 161 17.44 -3.10 -7.78
N MET A 162 18.22 -2.95 -6.71
CA MET A 162 17.70 -2.55 -5.39
C MET A 162 17.17 -1.12 -5.39
N SER A 163 17.85 -0.18 -6.04
CA SER A 163 17.32 1.17 -6.21
C SER A 163 15.97 1.13 -6.92
N ASP A 164 15.85 0.32 -7.97
CA ASP A 164 14.61 0.17 -8.72
C ASP A 164 13.48 -0.44 -7.89
N ILE A 165 13.70 -1.51 -7.14
CA ILE A 165 12.62 -2.08 -6.30
C ILE A 165 12.19 -1.13 -5.18
N LEU A 166 13.16 -0.44 -4.57
CA LEU A 166 12.91 0.51 -3.50
C LEU A 166 12.14 1.72 -4.03
N ARG A 167 12.45 2.16 -5.26
CA ARG A 167 11.72 3.20 -5.98
C ARG A 167 10.32 2.76 -6.32
N VAL A 168 10.14 1.58 -6.88
CA VAL A 168 8.82 1.07 -7.30
C VAL A 168 7.85 1.04 -6.13
N GLY A 169 8.35 0.79 -4.92
CA GLY A 169 7.64 1.04 -3.68
C GLY A 169 6.44 0.11 -3.51
N THR A 170 6.42 -0.63 -2.41
CA THR A 170 5.33 -1.51 -2.02
C THR A 170 4.32 -0.74 -1.20
N SER A 171 3.49 0.05 -1.88
CA SER A 171 2.43 0.79 -1.20
C SER A 171 1.08 0.07 -1.15
N ALA A 172 0.98 -1.14 -1.69
CA ALA A 172 -0.26 -1.91 -1.67
C ALA A 172 -0.27 -2.91 -0.52
N GLY A 173 -1.28 -2.85 0.37
CA GLY A 173 -1.48 -3.80 1.49
C GLY A 173 -1.55 -5.27 1.08
N GLY A 174 -1.07 -6.22 1.91
CA GLY A 174 -1.11 -7.70 1.72
C GLY A 174 0.15 -8.47 2.16
N ALA A 175 0.28 -9.74 1.74
CA ALA A 175 1.42 -10.61 2.13
C ALA A 175 2.38 -10.95 0.98
N ARG A 176 1.93 -10.81 -0.27
CA ARG A 176 2.63 -11.25 -1.48
C ARG A 176 3.43 -10.15 -2.15
N ALA A 177 4.53 -10.54 -2.80
CA ALA A 177 5.37 -9.64 -3.58
C ALA A 177 4.57 -8.95 -4.70
N LYS A 178 4.60 -7.62 -4.71
CA LYS A 178 3.87 -6.79 -5.67
C LYS A 178 4.51 -5.42 -5.79
N ALA A 179 4.08 -4.67 -6.78
CA ALA A 179 4.63 -3.36 -7.12
C ALA A 179 3.57 -2.47 -7.75
N VAL A 180 3.68 -1.16 -7.51
CA VAL A 180 2.91 -0.16 -8.24
C VAL A 180 3.73 0.28 -9.46
N ILE A 181 3.17 0.10 -10.65
CA ILE A 181 3.84 0.39 -11.92
C ILE A 181 3.02 1.33 -12.79
N ALA A 182 3.72 2.07 -13.65
CA ALA A 182 3.15 2.74 -14.80
C ALA A 182 3.41 1.85 -16.03
N TRP A 183 2.36 1.43 -16.74
CA TRP A 183 2.46 0.53 -17.89
C TRP A 183 1.85 1.17 -19.13
N ASN A 184 2.56 1.12 -20.25
CA ASN A 184 2.07 1.59 -21.54
C ASN A 184 1.57 0.40 -22.37
N PRO A 185 0.25 0.27 -22.62
CA PRO A 185 -0.30 -0.87 -23.35
C PRO A 185 0.11 -0.95 -24.83
N LYS A 186 0.63 0.14 -25.42
CA LYS A 186 1.05 0.17 -26.83
C LYS A 186 2.50 -0.29 -27.03
N THR A 187 3.39 0.15 -26.15
CA THR A 187 4.83 -0.18 -26.23
C THR A 187 5.21 -1.36 -25.33
N ASN A 188 4.33 -1.74 -24.40
CA ASN A 188 4.57 -2.69 -23.32
C ASN A 188 5.68 -2.25 -22.35
N GLU A 189 6.05 -0.96 -22.35
CA GLU A 189 7.02 -0.39 -21.43
C GLU A 189 6.46 -0.30 -20.01
N ILE A 190 7.33 -0.54 -19.02
CA ILE A 190 7.02 -0.47 -17.60
C ILE A 190 7.96 0.53 -16.94
N ARG A 191 7.38 1.44 -16.16
CA ARG A 191 8.08 2.46 -15.36
C ARG A 191 7.56 2.46 -13.93
N SER A 192 8.24 3.19 -13.04
CA SER A 192 7.78 3.37 -11.67
C SER A 192 6.38 4.00 -11.65
N GLY A 193 5.42 3.43 -10.91
CA GLY A 193 4.05 3.95 -10.91
C GLY A 193 3.83 5.21 -10.07
N GLN A 194 4.92 5.91 -9.71
CA GLN A 194 4.94 7.13 -8.91
C GLN A 194 5.18 8.40 -9.74
N ILE A 195 5.46 8.25 -11.03
CA ILE A 195 5.52 9.38 -11.97
C ILE A 195 4.10 9.73 -12.42
N ASN A 196 3.85 11.00 -12.73
CA ASN A 196 2.65 11.36 -13.50
C ASN A 196 2.71 10.58 -14.81
N ALA A 197 1.63 9.89 -15.15
CA ALA A 197 1.58 9.15 -16.39
C ALA A 197 1.75 10.13 -17.57
N ASP A 198 2.92 10.10 -18.21
CA ASP A 198 3.12 10.70 -19.53
C ASP A 198 2.10 10.13 -20.53
N ASP A 199 1.94 10.78 -21.69
CA ASP A 199 0.97 10.38 -22.71
C ASP A 199 1.04 8.86 -23.03
N GLY A 200 0.02 8.13 -22.59
CA GLY A 200 -0.18 6.71 -22.87
C GLY A 200 0.21 5.72 -21.77
N PHE A 201 0.73 6.17 -20.61
CA PHE A 201 0.93 5.31 -19.45
C PHE A 201 -0.33 5.19 -18.60
N GLU A 202 -0.52 4.03 -17.98
CA GLU A 202 -1.61 3.74 -17.05
C GLU A 202 -1.05 3.26 -15.70
N HIS A 203 -1.76 3.50 -14.61
CA HIS A 203 -1.34 3.06 -13.27
C HIS A 203 -1.89 1.68 -12.92
N TRP A 204 -0.99 0.74 -12.63
CA TRP A 204 -1.33 -0.65 -12.34
C TRP A 204 -0.65 -1.13 -11.07
N LEU A 205 -1.26 -2.12 -10.42
CA LEU A 205 -0.65 -2.95 -9.40
C LEU A 205 -0.29 -4.29 -10.05
N ILE A 206 1.00 -4.64 -10.05
CA ILE A 206 1.49 -5.95 -10.51
C ILE A 206 1.78 -6.83 -9.30
N LYS A 207 1.28 -8.07 -9.32
CA LYS A 207 1.58 -9.13 -8.36
C LYS A 207 2.50 -10.15 -9.05
N PHE A 208 3.65 -10.40 -8.46
CA PHE A 208 4.70 -11.16 -9.12
C PHE A 208 4.47 -12.68 -9.02
N ASP A 209 4.47 -13.35 -10.17
CA ASP A 209 4.58 -14.81 -10.25
C ASP A 209 6.04 -15.27 -10.17
N GLY A 210 6.26 -16.50 -9.71
CA GLY A 210 7.57 -17.14 -9.64
C GLY A 210 8.53 -16.60 -8.57
N VAL A 211 8.03 -15.85 -7.58
CA VAL A 211 8.81 -15.37 -6.44
C VAL A 211 9.00 -16.50 -5.43
N SER A 212 10.24 -16.83 -5.07
CA SER A 212 10.51 -17.88 -4.08
C SER A 212 10.04 -17.46 -2.67
N ASN A 213 9.51 -18.41 -1.90
CA ASN A 213 8.97 -18.17 -0.55
C ASN A 213 7.85 -17.12 -0.46
N ASN A 214 7.20 -16.78 -1.58
CA ASN A 214 6.00 -15.94 -1.58
C ASN A 214 4.87 -16.68 -0.86
N ARG A 215 4.41 -16.20 0.30
CA ARG A 215 3.41 -16.89 1.14
C ARG A 215 2.54 -15.91 1.91
N ASP A 216 1.29 -16.31 2.13
CA ASP A 216 0.35 -15.58 3.00
C ASP A 216 0.46 -16.01 4.45
N LYS A 217 0.16 -17.29 4.74
CA LYS A 217 0.16 -17.82 6.12
C LYS A 217 0.82 -19.20 6.27
N GLU A 218 0.81 -20.06 5.24
CA GLU A 218 1.29 -21.46 5.42
C GLU A 218 2.21 -21.97 4.30
N LEU A 219 1.74 -22.04 3.05
CA LEU A 219 2.50 -22.61 1.93
C LEU A 219 3.02 -21.53 0.97
N ALA A 220 4.19 -21.79 0.38
CA ALA A 220 4.72 -20.99 -0.71
C ALA A 220 3.82 -21.15 -1.94
N ASP A 221 3.52 -20.05 -2.63
CA ASP A 221 2.69 -20.06 -3.82
C ASP A 221 3.37 -20.89 -4.94
N PRO A 222 2.65 -21.81 -5.60
CA PRO A 222 3.18 -22.50 -6.76
C PRO A 222 3.32 -21.54 -7.95
N LYS A 223 4.20 -21.87 -8.90
CA LYS A 223 4.27 -21.16 -10.19
C LYS A 223 2.89 -21.16 -10.86
N GLY A 224 2.51 -20.01 -11.41
CA GLY A 224 1.21 -19.81 -12.07
C GLY A 224 0.12 -19.25 -11.18
N TYR A 225 0.43 -18.82 -9.96
CA TYR A 225 -0.55 -18.20 -9.04
C TYR A 225 -1.23 -16.97 -9.66
N GLY A 226 -0.51 -16.16 -10.45
CA GLY A 226 -1.09 -15.02 -11.15
C GLY A 226 -2.21 -15.40 -12.14
N ILE A 227 -2.14 -16.60 -12.73
CA ILE A 227 -3.20 -17.13 -13.59
C ILE A 227 -4.46 -17.41 -12.78
N ILE A 228 -4.30 -17.93 -11.56
CA ILE A 228 -5.42 -18.20 -10.64
C ILE A 228 -6.13 -16.90 -10.28
N GLU A 229 -5.39 -15.86 -9.89
CA GLU A 229 -5.98 -14.53 -9.62
C GLU A 229 -6.69 -13.96 -10.85
N TYR A 230 -6.11 -14.11 -12.04
CA TYR A 230 -6.75 -13.68 -13.28
C TYR A 230 -8.05 -14.44 -13.57
N ALA A 231 -8.06 -15.76 -13.39
CA ALA A 231 -9.27 -16.55 -13.54
C ALA A 231 -10.37 -16.10 -12.56
N TYR A 232 -10.04 -15.85 -11.29
CA TYR A 232 -10.99 -15.31 -10.31
C TYR A 232 -11.52 -13.91 -10.70
N SER A 233 -10.67 -13.04 -11.25
CA SER A 233 -11.12 -11.72 -11.73
C SER A 233 -12.15 -11.84 -12.87
N LYS A 234 -12.00 -12.84 -13.75
CA LYS A 234 -12.96 -13.12 -14.82
C LYS A 234 -14.25 -13.71 -14.27
N MET A 235 -14.17 -14.69 -13.39
CA MET A 235 -15.35 -15.27 -12.74
C MET A 235 -16.15 -14.21 -11.98
N ALA A 236 -15.49 -13.29 -11.26
CA ALA A 236 -16.16 -12.18 -10.58
C ALA A 236 -16.90 -11.27 -11.58
N THR A 237 -16.26 -10.93 -12.70
CA THR A 237 -16.86 -10.10 -13.76
C THR A 237 -18.06 -10.80 -14.41
N ASP A 238 -17.95 -12.11 -14.70
CA ASP A 238 -19.03 -12.92 -15.27
C ASP A 238 -20.23 -13.03 -14.32
N CYS A 239 -19.99 -12.99 -13.01
CA CYS A 239 -21.02 -12.91 -11.97
C CYS A 239 -21.60 -11.48 -11.78
N GLY A 240 -21.15 -10.50 -12.57
CA GLY A 240 -21.62 -9.11 -12.48
C GLY A 240 -21.06 -8.32 -11.30
N ILE A 241 -19.97 -8.78 -10.66
CA ILE A 241 -19.25 -8.01 -9.64
C ILE A 241 -18.41 -6.94 -10.34
N THR A 242 -18.48 -5.71 -9.83
CA THR A 242 -17.67 -4.59 -10.32
C THR A 242 -16.20 -4.84 -9.98
N MET A 243 -15.37 -5.01 -11.00
CA MET A 243 -13.95 -5.32 -10.88
C MET A 243 -13.11 -4.33 -11.70
N SER A 244 -11.93 -3.97 -11.21
CA SER A 244 -10.97 -3.19 -11.99
C SER A 244 -10.40 -4.02 -13.15
N ASP A 245 -9.97 -3.36 -14.22
CA ASP A 245 -9.36 -4.04 -15.36
C ASP A 245 -8.18 -4.91 -14.90
N CYS A 246 -8.22 -6.19 -15.27
CA CYS A 246 -7.16 -7.15 -14.93
C CYS A 246 -6.49 -7.68 -16.20
N ARG A 247 -5.19 -7.95 -16.13
CA ARG A 247 -4.37 -8.49 -17.22
C ARG A 247 -3.32 -9.46 -16.69
N LEU A 248 -2.77 -10.27 -17.60
CA LEU A 248 -1.54 -11.03 -17.36
C LEU A 248 -0.40 -10.40 -18.14
N LEU A 249 0.70 -10.15 -17.46
CA LEU A 249 1.97 -9.80 -18.09
C LEU A 249 2.84 -11.05 -18.15
N GLU A 250 3.21 -11.45 -19.36
CA GLU A 250 4.07 -12.61 -19.60
C GLU A 250 5.54 -12.18 -19.70
N GLU A 251 6.40 -12.82 -18.91
CA GLU A 251 7.84 -12.52 -18.89
C GLU A 251 8.60 -13.80 -18.53
N GLY A 252 9.57 -14.24 -19.36
CA GLY A 252 10.46 -15.34 -19.01
C GLY A 252 9.77 -16.67 -18.65
N GLY A 253 8.56 -16.91 -19.18
CA GLY A 253 7.72 -18.08 -18.83
C GLY A 253 6.90 -17.93 -17.54
N ARG A 254 6.98 -16.78 -16.85
CA ARG A 254 6.12 -16.37 -15.74
C ARG A 254 4.91 -15.59 -16.24
N ARG A 255 3.83 -15.59 -15.45
CA ARG A 255 2.59 -14.85 -15.74
C ARG A 255 2.18 -14.02 -14.54
N HIS A 256 2.58 -12.76 -14.54
CA HIS A 256 2.29 -11.81 -13.46
C HIS A 256 0.84 -11.32 -13.56
N PHE A 257 0.11 -11.34 -12.46
CA PHE A 257 -1.23 -10.76 -12.41
C PHE A 257 -1.12 -9.25 -12.27
N MET A 258 -1.86 -8.51 -13.08
CA MET A 258 -1.94 -7.06 -13.01
C MET A 258 -3.39 -6.61 -12.86
N THR A 259 -3.63 -5.62 -12.00
CA THR A 259 -4.92 -4.95 -11.88
C THR A 259 -4.75 -3.44 -11.96
N ARG A 260 -5.63 -2.77 -12.69
CA ARG A 260 -5.61 -1.32 -12.84
C ARG A 260 -5.97 -0.67 -11.50
N ARG A 261 -5.23 0.36 -11.13
CA ARG A 261 -5.48 1.09 -9.88
C ARG A 261 -6.77 1.87 -9.97
N PHE A 262 -7.75 1.53 -9.12
CA PHE A 262 -9.02 2.26 -9.02
C PHE A 262 -8.90 3.59 -8.26
N ASP A 263 -7.79 3.79 -7.55
CA ASP A 263 -7.49 4.99 -6.78
C ASP A 263 -6.70 6.04 -7.58
N ARG A 264 -6.68 5.89 -8.92
CA ARG A 264 -6.04 6.77 -9.89
C ARG A 264 -6.99 7.07 -11.03
N LEU A 265 -7.15 8.36 -11.33
CA LEU A 265 -7.84 8.84 -12.53
C LEU A 265 -6.97 8.61 -13.77
N ALA A 266 -7.58 8.56 -14.95
CA ALA A 266 -6.87 8.39 -16.21
C ALA A 266 -5.77 9.44 -16.43
N GLN A 267 -5.95 10.64 -15.89
CA GLN A 267 -5.01 11.76 -16.01
C GLN A 267 -3.94 11.78 -14.89
N GLY A 268 -3.84 10.72 -14.08
CA GLY A 268 -2.89 10.61 -12.97
C GLY A 268 -3.38 11.16 -11.61
N GLY A 269 -4.53 11.84 -11.57
CA GLY A 269 -5.11 12.34 -10.32
C GLY A 269 -5.39 11.24 -9.30
N LYS A 270 -5.16 11.51 -8.01
CA LYS A 270 -5.38 10.54 -6.92
C LYS A 270 -6.81 10.61 -6.38
N LEU A 271 -7.38 9.46 -6.05
CA LEU A 271 -8.67 9.37 -5.35
C LEU A 271 -8.47 8.90 -3.91
N HIS A 272 -9.27 9.45 -3.00
CA HIS A 272 -9.27 8.98 -1.61
C HIS A 272 -9.86 7.57 -1.52
N MET A 273 -9.27 6.74 -0.67
CA MET A 273 -9.77 5.42 -0.34
C MET A 273 -9.33 5.03 1.06
N GLN A 274 -10.10 4.16 1.70
CA GLN A 274 -9.69 3.44 2.89
C GLN A 274 -10.17 1.99 2.78
N SER A 275 -9.38 1.07 3.32
CA SER A 275 -9.86 -0.28 3.62
C SER A 275 -10.96 -0.24 4.69
N LEU A 276 -11.82 -1.25 4.71
CA LEU A 276 -12.82 -1.39 5.77
C LEU A 276 -12.16 -1.47 7.16
N ALA A 277 -11.00 -2.12 7.25
CA ALA A 277 -10.22 -2.21 8.48
C ALA A 277 -9.81 -0.83 9.00
N ALA A 278 -9.30 0.04 8.13
CA ALA A 278 -8.94 1.39 8.48
C ALA A 278 -10.16 2.28 8.82
N LEU A 279 -11.21 2.20 8.00
CA LEU A 279 -12.39 3.05 8.14
C LEU A 279 -13.19 2.74 9.42
N ALA A 280 -13.29 1.46 9.80
CA ALA A 280 -14.05 0.99 10.95
C ALA A 280 -13.18 0.47 12.10
N HIS A 281 -11.86 0.71 12.06
CA HIS A 281 -10.87 0.20 13.03
C HIS A 281 -11.02 -1.30 13.35
N LEU A 282 -11.20 -2.12 12.31
CA LEU A 282 -11.32 -3.57 12.45
C LEU A 282 -9.95 -4.22 12.39
N ASP A 283 -9.65 -5.08 13.37
CA ASP A 283 -8.38 -5.79 13.42
C ASP A 283 -8.34 -6.93 12.40
N PHE A 284 -7.66 -6.71 11.27
CA PHE A 284 -7.55 -7.69 10.19
C PHE A 284 -6.62 -8.88 10.52
N ASN A 285 -5.79 -8.79 11.58
CA ASN A 285 -4.88 -9.88 11.96
C ASN A 285 -5.55 -10.94 12.82
N GLN A 286 -6.71 -10.67 13.42
CA GLN A 286 -7.44 -11.65 14.23
C GLN A 286 -8.42 -12.47 13.37
N PRO A 287 -8.11 -13.75 13.06
CA PRO A 287 -8.99 -14.57 12.24
C PRO A 287 -10.34 -14.80 12.94
N GLY A 288 -11.45 -14.63 12.22
CA GLY A 288 -12.79 -14.83 12.75
C GLY A 288 -13.30 -13.72 13.69
N ALA A 289 -12.50 -12.69 13.98
CA ALA A 289 -12.92 -11.57 14.82
C ALA A 289 -13.86 -10.59 14.09
N ASN A 290 -13.85 -10.62 12.75
CA ASN A 290 -14.64 -9.72 11.93
C ASN A 290 -15.66 -10.48 11.08
N SER A 291 -16.77 -9.81 10.76
CA SER A 291 -17.89 -10.41 10.04
C SER A 291 -18.48 -9.45 9.00
N TYR A 292 -19.28 -9.97 8.08
CA TYR A 292 -19.93 -9.17 7.05
C TYR A 292 -20.96 -8.18 7.62
N GLU A 293 -21.54 -8.47 8.79
CA GLU A 293 -22.44 -7.56 9.50
C GLU A 293 -21.75 -6.23 9.82
N GLN A 294 -20.46 -6.24 10.19
CA GLN A 294 -19.70 -5.01 10.43
C GLN A 294 -19.47 -4.21 9.13
N ALA A 295 -19.30 -4.90 7.99
CA ALA A 295 -19.22 -4.25 6.70
C ALA A 295 -20.53 -3.53 6.37
N PHE A 296 -21.68 -4.22 6.49
CA PHE A 296 -22.99 -3.61 6.26
C PHE A 296 -23.33 -2.51 7.28
N ASP A 297 -22.86 -2.63 8.52
CA ASP A 297 -22.98 -1.56 9.52
C ASP A 297 -22.24 -0.30 9.08
N ALA A 298 -20.98 -0.44 8.64
CA ALA A 298 -20.21 0.67 8.10
C ALA A 298 -20.92 1.30 6.89
N MET A 299 -21.41 0.50 5.95
CA MET A 299 -22.14 1.00 4.78
C MET A 299 -23.39 1.80 5.16
N ARG A 300 -24.15 1.36 6.17
CA ARG A 300 -25.33 2.06 6.67
C ARG A 300 -24.96 3.38 7.34
N ARG A 301 -23.91 3.40 8.14
CA ARG A 301 -23.40 4.61 8.82
C ARG A 301 -22.85 5.65 7.84
N LEU A 302 -22.38 5.20 6.67
CA LEU A 302 -21.92 6.04 5.56
C LEU A 302 -23.06 6.42 4.59
N ASP A 303 -24.29 6.03 4.87
CA ASP A 303 -25.47 6.26 4.02
C ASP A 303 -25.27 5.80 2.57
N LEU A 304 -24.62 4.65 2.38
CA LEU A 304 -24.40 4.11 1.04
C LEU A 304 -25.72 3.63 0.42
N SER A 305 -25.83 3.82 -0.90
CA SER A 305 -27.02 3.43 -1.66
C SER A 305 -27.31 1.93 -1.59
N ALA A 306 -28.57 1.55 -1.79
CA ALA A 306 -28.99 0.16 -1.91
C ALA A 306 -28.25 -0.61 -3.02
N LEU A 307 -27.81 0.07 -4.08
CA LEU A 307 -26.99 -0.53 -5.14
C LEU A 307 -25.60 -0.93 -4.62
N ALA A 308 -24.96 -0.09 -3.79
CA ALA A 308 -23.70 -0.43 -3.16
C ALA A 308 -23.87 -1.61 -2.19
N THR A 309 -24.94 -1.63 -1.38
CA THR A 309 -25.28 -2.74 -0.49
C THR A 309 -25.48 -4.06 -1.25
N ALA A 310 -26.22 -4.03 -2.37
CA ALA A 310 -26.42 -5.20 -3.21
C ALA A 310 -25.10 -5.70 -3.82
N GLU A 311 -24.22 -4.77 -4.22
CA GLU A 311 -22.88 -5.11 -4.71
C GLU A 311 -22.01 -5.77 -3.64
N MET A 312 -22.03 -5.28 -2.39
CA MET A 312 -21.33 -5.94 -1.29
C MET A 312 -21.88 -7.34 -1.01
N TYR A 313 -23.21 -7.51 -1.08
CA TYR A 313 -23.83 -8.82 -0.91
C TYR A 313 -23.43 -9.82 -2.01
N ARG A 314 -23.24 -9.39 -3.26
CA ARG A 314 -22.73 -10.27 -4.33
C ARG A 314 -21.28 -10.74 -4.12
N ARG A 315 -20.49 -9.98 -3.35
CA ARG A 315 -19.08 -10.30 -3.07
C ARG A 315 -18.91 -11.32 -1.93
N MET A 316 -19.98 -11.55 -1.17
CA MET A 316 -20.04 -12.58 -0.12
C MET A 316 -20.21 -13.97 -0.71
#